data_AF-A0A917UDD8-F1
#
_entry.id   AF-A0A917UDD8-F1
#
_cell.length_a   1.000
_cell.length_b   1.000
_cell.length_c   1.000
_cell.angle_alpha   90.00
_cell.angle_beta   90.00
_cell.angle_gamma   90.00
#
_symmetry.space_group_name_H-M   'P 1'
#
loop_
_entity.id
_entity.type
_entity.pdbx_description
1 polymer ?
#
loop_
_entity_poly.entity_id
_entity_poly.type
_entity_poly.pdbx_seq_one_letter_code
_entity_poly.pdbx_strand_id
1 'polypeptide(L)'
;MKRLRWWSVVAVAAVVVAVASVFALDLPGRTAFLAREAPKACELMAQGASPFGGASVCTPLGRHTPPLGNPDGQVFLLLETSTGPAAVRIDYTDTGSGDYTATAVEVPTWEAPGISHDTAERIKEGINQRGGLKTVPWAVHGAP
;
A
#
# COMPACT_ATOMS: atom_id res chain seq x y z
N MET A 1 3.38 38.80 37.90
CA MET A 1 3.91 38.02 36.74
C MET A 1 3.25 36.63 36.68
N LYS A 2 2.03 36.47 36.14
CA LYS A 2 1.33 35.14 36.06
C LYS A 2 0.26 35.07 34.92
N ARG A 3 0.47 35.72 33.77
CA ARG A 3 -0.54 35.73 32.67
C ARG A 3 -0.07 35.21 31.31
N LEU A 4 1.19 34.78 31.17
CA LEU A 4 1.73 34.30 29.88
C LEU A 4 1.62 32.78 29.64
N ARG A 5 1.23 31.95 30.62
CA ARG A 5 1.19 30.49 30.46
C ARG A 5 -0.12 29.92 29.89
N TRP A 6 -1.21 30.69 29.87
CA TRP A 6 -2.53 30.17 29.47
C TRP A 6 -2.77 30.22 27.96
N TRP A 7 -2.21 31.22 27.27
CA TRP A 7 -2.41 31.39 25.83
C TRP A 7 -1.70 30.30 25.02
N SER A 8 -0.58 29.76 25.50
CA SER A 8 0.13 28.66 24.86
C SER A 8 -0.64 27.33 24.92
N VAL A 9 -1.37 27.06 26.00
CA VAL A 9 -2.13 25.80 26.15
C VAL A 9 -3.38 25.79 25.26
N VAL A 10 -4.07 26.93 25.15
CA VAL A 10 -5.25 27.06 24.28
C VAL A 10 -4.86 26.98 22.80
N ALA A 11 -3.73 27.57 22.41
CA ALA A 11 -3.22 27.47 21.04
C ALA A 11 -2.83 26.02 20.68
N VAL A 12 -2.16 25.30 21.58
CA VAL A 12 -1.78 23.89 21.35
C VAL A 12 -3.01 22.98 21.30
N ALA A 13 -3.99 23.18 22.18
CA ALA A 13 -5.23 22.40 22.17
C ALA A 13 -6.05 22.63 20.88
N ALA A 14 -6.13 23.87 20.40
CA ALA A 14 -6.82 24.19 19.16
C ALA A 14 -6.15 23.54 17.93
N VAL A 15 -4.81 23.51 17.90
CA VAL A 15 -4.06 22.81 16.84
C VAL A 15 -4.30 21.30 16.90
N VAL A 16 -4.27 20.67 18.08
CA VAL A 16 -4.52 19.23 18.23
C VAL A 16 -5.94 18.85 17.78
N VAL A 17 -6.95 19.66 18.11
CA VAL A 17 -8.34 19.43 17.68
C VAL A 17 -8.49 19.62 16.17
N ALA A 18 -7.88 20.66 15.58
CA ALA A 18 -7.94 20.88 14.13
C ALA A 18 -7.26 19.74 13.35
N VAL A 19 -6.07 19.32 13.82
CA VAL A 19 -5.30 18.18 13.33
C VAL A 19 -6.16 16.91 13.39
N ALA A 20 -6.69 16.56 14.56
CA ALA A 20 -7.59 15.40 14.75
C ALA A 20 -8.86 15.44 13.86
N SER A 21 -9.42 16.63 13.61
CA SER A 21 -10.61 16.80 12.78
C SER A 21 -10.35 16.51 11.30
N VAL A 22 -9.17 16.90 10.79
CA VAL A 22 -8.78 16.61 9.40
C VAL A 22 -8.53 15.11 9.20
N PHE A 23 -7.93 14.42 10.18
CA PHE A 23 -7.78 12.95 10.13
C PHE A 23 -9.10 12.21 10.10
N ALA A 24 -10.07 12.64 10.92
CA ALA A 24 -11.36 11.98 11.03
C ALA A 24 -12.21 12.06 9.74
N LEU A 25 -11.96 13.06 8.88
CA LEU A 25 -12.71 13.26 7.64
C LEU A 25 -12.05 12.61 6.41
N ASP A 26 -10.73 12.50 6.39
CA ASP A 26 -10.01 11.98 5.22
C ASP A 26 -9.85 10.44 5.25
N LEU A 27 -9.65 9.86 6.44
CA LEU A 27 -9.50 8.40 6.63
C LEU A 27 -10.70 7.56 6.10
N PRO A 28 -11.97 7.96 6.33
CA PRO A 28 -13.12 7.24 5.77
C PRO A 28 -13.13 7.23 4.24
N GLY A 29 -12.71 8.33 3.60
CA GLY A 29 -12.63 8.44 2.14
C GLY A 29 -11.57 7.50 1.56
N ARG A 30 -10.34 7.56 2.10
CA ARG A 30 -9.22 6.72 1.68
C ARG A 30 -9.49 5.23 1.85
N THR A 31 -10.11 4.84 2.96
CA THR A 31 -10.46 3.43 3.22
C THR A 31 -11.55 2.92 2.28
N ALA A 32 -12.57 3.72 1.96
CA ALA A 32 -13.61 3.37 1.00
C ALA A 32 -13.07 3.27 -0.43
N PHE A 33 -12.18 4.20 -0.82
CA PHE A 33 -11.47 4.16 -2.10
C PHE A 33 -10.66 2.86 -2.23
N LEU A 34 -9.82 2.54 -1.24
CA LEU A 34 -9.04 1.30 -1.23
C LEU A 34 -9.91 0.04 -1.32
N ALA A 35 -11.05 0.02 -0.63
CA ALA A 35 -11.97 -1.12 -0.70
C ALA A 35 -12.53 -1.34 -2.11
N ARG A 36 -12.66 -0.28 -2.92
CA ARG A 36 -13.13 -0.34 -4.30
C ARG A 36 -12.03 -0.76 -5.29
N GLU A 37 -10.82 -0.26 -5.09
CA GLU A 37 -9.72 -0.44 -6.06
C GLU A 37 -8.86 -1.68 -5.81
N ALA A 38 -8.77 -2.16 -4.56
CA ALA A 38 -8.00 -3.37 -4.21
C ALA A 38 -8.41 -4.63 -5.02
N PRO A 39 -9.71 -4.91 -5.28
CA PRO A 39 -10.11 -6.04 -6.11
C PRO A 39 -9.59 -5.98 -7.56
N LYS A 40 -9.40 -4.77 -8.10
CA LYS A 40 -8.92 -4.58 -9.49
C LYS A 40 -7.43 -4.90 -9.64
N ALA A 41 -6.66 -4.84 -8.56
CA ALA A 41 -5.23 -5.13 -8.60
C ALA A 41 -4.92 -6.53 -9.13
N CYS A 42 -5.67 -7.53 -8.67
CA CYS A 42 -5.45 -8.91 -9.11
C CYS A 42 -5.75 -9.09 -10.60
N GLU A 43 -6.75 -8.38 -11.13
CA GLU A 43 -7.05 -8.38 -12.56
C GLU A 43 -5.90 -7.79 -13.37
N LEU A 44 -5.38 -6.63 -12.97
CA LEU A 44 -4.24 -5.97 -13.63
C LEU A 44 -2.98 -6.85 -13.57
N MET A 45 -2.71 -7.48 -12.44
CA MET A 45 -1.57 -8.40 -12.29
C MET A 45 -1.71 -9.66 -13.16
N ALA A 46 -2.92 -10.21 -13.29
CA ALA A 46 -3.20 -11.34 -14.18
C ALA A 46 -2.98 -10.97 -15.66
N GLN A 47 -3.27 -9.73 -16.04
CA GLN A 47 -3.04 -9.20 -17.40
C GLN A 47 -1.56 -8.86 -17.69
N GLY A 48 -0.66 -9.06 -16.73
CA GLY A 48 0.78 -8.86 -16.93
C GLY A 48 1.31 -7.50 -16.51
N ALA A 49 0.62 -6.77 -15.62
CA ALA A 49 1.12 -5.54 -15.03
C ALA A 49 2.34 -5.73 -14.09
N SER A 50 2.91 -6.93 -14.01
CA SER A 50 4.07 -7.24 -13.17
C SER A 50 5.32 -7.55 -14.02
N PRO A 51 6.54 -7.22 -13.53
CA PRO A 51 7.78 -7.59 -14.20
C PRO A 51 8.04 -9.11 -14.21
N PHE A 52 7.23 -9.88 -13.48
CA PHE A 52 7.28 -11.33 -13.39
C PHE A 52 6.37 -12.04 -14.42
N GLY A 53 5.68 -11.26 -15.26
CA GLY A 53 4.64 -11.73 -16.18
C GLY A 53 3.24 -11.69 -15.56
N GLY A 54 2.29 -12.37 -16.20
CA GLY A 54 0.93 -12.52 -15.69
C GLY A 54 0.89 -13.40 -14.44
N ALA A 55 0.21 -12.93 -13.39
CA ALA A 55 -0.04 -13.73 -12.20
C ALA A 55 -1.09 -14.82 -12.49
N SER A 56 -0.73 -16.10 -12.27
CA SER A 56 -1.65 -17.23 -12.40
C SER A 56 -2.57 -17.38 -11.18
N VAL A 57 -2.08 -16.98 -10.01
CA VAL A 57 -2.85 -16.85 -8.77
C VAL A 57 -2.52 -15.51 -8.14
N CYS A 58 -3.55 -14.79 -7.69
CA CYS A 58 -3.40 -13.55 -6.94
C CYS A 58 -4.20 -13.64 -5.65
N THR A 59 -3.52 -13.59 -4.51
CA THR A 59 -4.14 -13.68 -3.18
C THR A 59 -3.92 -12.38 -2.42
N PRO A 60 -5.00 -11.66 -2.05
CA PRO A 60 -4.90 -10.51 -1.15
C PRO A 60 -4.43 -10.94 0.23
N LEU A 61 -3.35 -10.32 0.70
CA LEU A 61 -2.75 -10.58 2.01
C LEU A 61 -3.22 -9.60 3.07
N GLY A 62 -3.52 -8.36 2.65
CA GLY A 62 -3.98 -7.32 3.54
C GLY A 62 -4.00 -5.96 2.87
N ARG A 63 -4.44 -4.96 3.63
CA ARG A 63 -4.46 -3.56 3.22
C ARG A 63 -4.05 -2.68 4.39
N HIS A 64 -3.41 -1.56 4.07
CA HIS A 64 -3.00 -0.57 5.05
C HIS A 64 -3.34 0.83 4.51
N THR A 65 -3.85 1.69 5.38
CA THR A 65 -4.10 3.10 5.06
C THR A 65 -3.17 3.91 5.95
N PRO A 66 -2.08 4.48 5.41
CA PRO A 66 -1.18 5.31 6.20
C PRO A 66 -1.96 6.47 6.83
N PRO A 67 -1.70 6.79 8.12
CA PRO A 67 -2.42 7.87 8.81
C PRO A 67 -2.06 9.26 8.26
N LEU A 68 -0.89 9.38 7.62
CA LEU A 68 -0.35 10.60 7.03
C LEU A 68 0.48 10.27 5.79
N GLY A 69 0.39 11.14 4.78
CA GLY A 69 1.25 11.12 3.60
C GLY A 69 0.69 10.36 2.40
N ASN A 70 1.59 10.15 1.44
CA ASN A 70 1.39 9.32 0.25
C ASN A 70 2.16 7.99 0.45
N PRO A 71 1.61 6.85 0.03
CA PRO A 71 0.34 6.68 -0.70
C PRO A 71 -0.91 6.85 0.18
N ASP A 72 -2.05 7.15 -0.46
CA ASP A 72 -3.36 7.21 0.22
C ASP A 72 -3.81 5.84 0.71
N GLY A 73 -3.23 4.78 0.13
CA GLY A 73 -3.50 3.43 0.56
C GLY A 73 -2.56 2.39 -0.02
N GLN A 74 -2.47 1.27 0.67
CA GLN A 74 -1.60 0.15 0.32
C GLN A 74 -2.37 -1.16 0.32
N VAL A 75 -2.07 -2.01 -0.64
CA VAL A 75 -2.58 -3.38 -0.73
C VAL A 75 -1.40 -4.33 -0.86
N PHE A 76 -1.43 -5.41 -0.10
CA PHE A 76 -0.42 -6.45 -0.16
C PHE A 76 -1.00 -7.67 -0.87
N LEU A 77 -0.28 -8.20 -1.83
CA LEU A 77 -0.68 -9.34 -2.65
C LEU A 77 0.41 -10.42 -2.62
N LEU A 78 -0.01 -11.67 -2.66
CA LEU A 78 0.82 -12.80 -3.07
C LEU A 78 0.48 -13.13 -4.52
N LEU A 79 1.48 -13.06 -5.38
CA LEU A 79 1.39 -13.43 -6.78
C LEU A 79 2.09 -14.77 -6.99
N GLU A 80 1.40 -15.75 -7.55
CA GLU A 80 2.04 -16.93 -8.15
C GLU A 80 2.27 -16.63 -9.63
N THR A 81 3.51 -16.74 -10.09
CA THR A 81 3.92 -16.37 -11.46
C THR A 81 4.74 -17.50 -12.08
N SER A 82 4.99 -17.41 -13.39
CA SER A 82 5.87 -18.37 -14.09
C SER A 82 7.33 -18.29 -13.62
N THR A 83 7.72 -17.20 -12.97
CA THR A 83 9.08 -16.98 -12.42
C THR A 83 9.13 -17.21 -10.90
N GLY A 84 8.11 -17.86 -10.35
CA GLY A 84 7.97 -18.17 -8.93
C GLY A 84 7.05 -17.19 -8.18
N PRO A 85 6.79 -17.47 -6.89
CA PRO A 85 5.95 -16.61 -6.07
C PRO A 85 6.64 -15.28 -5.73
N ALA A 86 5.85 -14.22 -5.60
CA ALA A 86 6.29 -12.88 -5.22
C ALA A 86 5.28 -12.23 -4.27
N ALA A 87 5.78 -11.62 -3.19
CA ALA A 87 4.97 -10.72 -2.37
C ALA A 87 5.10 -9.30 -2.90
N VAL A 88 3.98 -8.63 -3.16
CA VAL A 88 3.94 -7.31 -3.78
C VAL A 88 3.13 -6.37 -2.90
N ARG A 89 3.66 -5.17 -2.69
CA ARG A 89 2.89 -4.05 -2.15
C ARG A 89 2.50 -3.14 -3.30
N ILE A 90 1.22 -2.78 -3.37
CA ILE A 90 0.67 -1.82 -4.31
C ILE A 90 0.33 -0.56 -3.53
N ASP A 91 0.93 0.55 -3.94
CA ASP A 91 0.77 1.88 -3.39
C ASP A 91 -0.19 2.67 -4.30
N TYR A 92 -1.35 3.04 -3.77
CA TYR A 92 -2.39 3.81 -4.46
C TYR A 92 -2.35 5.28 -4.06
N THR A 93 -2.47 6.16 -5.05
CA THR A 93 -2.58 7.62 -4.83
C THR A 93 -3.83 8.13 -5.55
N ASP A 94 -4.72 8.80 -4.81
CA ASP A 94 -5.87 9.52 -5.35
C ASP A 94 -5.37 10.82 -5.99
N THR A 95 -5.65 11.01 -7.28
CA THR A 95 -5.24 12.21 -8.01
C THR A 95 -6.30 13.32 -7.98
N GLY A 96 -7.43 13.08 -7.32
CA GLY A 96 -8.62 13.92 -7.36
C GLY A 96 -9.53 13.59 -8.55
N SER A 97 -10.75 14.12 -8.54
CA SER A 97 -11.77 13.93 -9.59
C SER A 97 -12.23 12.48 -9.83
N GLY A 98 -11.85 11.54 -8.95
CA GLY A 98 -12.17 10.12 -9.07
C GLY A 98 -11.14 9.28 -9.84
N ASP A 99 -10.02 9.88 -10.25
CA ASP A 99 -8.89 9.19 -10.88
C ASP A 99 -7.81 8.81 -9.86
N TYR A 100 -6.98 7.80 -10.20
CA TYR A 100 -5.90 7.35 -9.33
C TYR A 100 -4.66 6.89 -10.09
N THR A 101 -3.52 6.88 -9.39
CA THR A 101 -2.32 6.14 -9.81
C THR A 101 -2.07 4.97 -8.87
N ALA A 102 -1.45 3.92 -9.40
CA ALA A 102 -1.02 2.78 -8.60
C ALA A 102 0.37 2.33 -9.06
N THR A 103 1.30 2.26 -8.11
CA THR A 103 2.62 1.65 -8.32
C THR A 103 2.73 0.40 -7.47
N ALA A 104 3.60 -0.53 -7.88
CA ALA A 104 3.87 -1.74 -7.14
C ALA A 104 5.36 -1.96 -6.95
N VAL A 105 5.71 -2.62 -5.85
CA VAL A 105 7.08 -3.02 -5.54
C VAL A 105 7.06 -4.42 -4.95
N GLU A 106 8.07 -5.23 -5.26
CA GLU A 106 8.26 -6.50 -4.58
C GLU A 106 8.79 -6.24 -3.17
N VAL A 107 8.12 -6.81 -2.18
CA VAL A 107 8.47 -6.62 -0.77
C VAL A 107 9.06 -7.90 -0.18
N PRO A 108 9.97 -7.76 0.81
CA PRO A 108 10.46 -8.92 1.53
C PRO A 108 9.33 -9.54 2.38
N THR A 109 9.49 -10.82 2.72
CA THR A 109 8.48 -11.60 3.43
C THR A 109 8.11 -11.08 4.82
N TRP A 110 9.01 -10.35 5.48
CA TRP A 110 8.74 -9.75 6.78
C TRP A 110 7.84 -8.50 6.69
N GLU A 111 7.68 -7.92 5.50
CA GLU A 111 6.77 -6.79 5.27
C GLU A 111 5.39 -7.27 4.78
N ALA A 112 5.30 -8.47 4.22
CA ALA A 112 4.06 -9.05 3.73
C ALA A 112 3.19 -9.58 4.88
N PRO A 113 1.99 -9.02 5.13
CA PRO A 113 1.13 -9.46 6.22
C PRO A 113 0.54 -10.85 5.94
N GLY A 114 0.25 -11.61 7.00
CA GLY A 114 -0.62 -12.80 6.90
C GLY A 114 -0.06 -14.00 6.13
N ILE A 115 1.21 -14.02 5.74
CA ILE A 115 1.83 -15.18 5.10
C ILE A 115 2.28 -16.23 6.13
N SER A 116 2.12 -17.52 5.79
CA SER A 116 2.65 -18.62 6.60
C SER A 116 4.17 -18.73 6.46
N HIS A 117 4.81 -19.49 7.36
CA HIS A 117 6.24 -19.76 7.26
C HIS A 117 6.62 -20.45 5.94
N ASP A 118 5.86 -21.47 5.53
CA ASP A 118 6.10 -22.21 4.29
C ASP A 118 5.96 -21.31 3.05
N THR A 119 4.95 -20.44 3.05
CA THR A 119 4.77 -19.44 1.98
C THR A 119 5.94 -18.46 1.96
N ALA A 120 6.42 -18.01 3.11
CA ALA A 120 7.58 -17.13 3.21
C ALA A 120 8.85 -17.78 2.65
N GLU A 121 9.11 -19.05 2.96
CA GLU A 121 10.26 -19.77 2.41
C GLU A 121 10.17 -19.93 0.89
N ARG A 122 8.99 -20.26 0.34
CA ARG A 122 8.77 -20.31 -1.11
C ARG A 122 9.01 -18.96 -1.79
N ILE A 123 8.57 -17.85 -1.19
CA ILE A 123 8.82 -16.50 -1.71
C ILE A 123 10.32 -16.19 -1.69
N LYS A 124 11.03 -16.48 -0.59
CA LYS A 124 12.48 -16.29 -0.48
C LYS A 124 13.23 -17.08 -1.55
N GLU A 125 12.84 -18.33 -1.79
CA GLU A 125 13.43 -19.15 -2.85
C GLU A 125 13.18 -18.53 -4.23
N GLY A 126 11.95 -18.10 -4.52
CA GLY A 126 11.61 -17.41 -5.77
C GLY A 126 12.44 -16.14 -5.99
N ILE A 127 12.61 -15.32 -4.95
CA ILE A 127 13.47 -14.12 -4.97
C ILE A 127 14.91 -14.51 -5.34
N ASN A 128 15.47 -15.55 -4.71
CA ASN A 128 16.83 -16.01 -5.00
C ASN A 128 16.97 -16.54 -6.43
N GLN A 129 16.00 -17.30 -6.92
CA GLN A 129 15.98 -17.82 -8.30
C GLN A 129 15.92 -16.70 -9.35
N ARG A 130 15.22 -15.60 -9.06
CA ARG A 130 15.15 -14.40 -9.93
C ARG A 130 16.35 -13.48 -9.83
N GLY A 131 17.37 -13.83 -9.03
CA GLY A 131 18.57 -13.04 -8.84
C GLY A 131 18.41 -11.85 -7.88
N GLY A 132 17.43 -11.93 -6.97
CA GLY A 132 17.21 -10.94 -5.91
C GLY A 132 15.87 -10.22 -5.99
N LEU A 133 15.60 -9.44 -4.95
CA LEU A 133 14.35 -8.72 -4.75
C LEU A 133 14.22 -7.56 -5.75
N LYS A 134 13.08 -7.43 -6.42
CA LYS A 134 12.76 -6.32 -7.32
C LYS A 134 12.21 -5.13 -6.55
N THR A 135 13.13 -4.34 -6.00
CA THR A 135 12.81 -3.16 -5.18
C THR A 135 12.50 -1.90 -5.99
N VAL A 136 12.67 -1.91 -7.32
CA VAL A 136 12.35 -0.77 -8.17
C VAL A 136 10.84 -0.75 -8.40
N PRO A 137 10.12 0.32 -8.01
CA PRO A 137 8.69 0.41 -8.24
C PRO A 137 8.34 0.41 -9.73
N TRP A 138 7.21 -0.19 -10.08
CA TRP A 138 6.66 -0.18 -11.44
C TRP A 138 5.21 0.30 -11.44
N ALA A 139 4.75 0.86 -12.56
CA ALA A 139 3.37 1.31 -12.71
C ALA A 139 2.43 0.11 -12.90
N VAL A 140 1.34 0.09 -12.13
CA VAL A 140 0.22 -0.86 -12.27
C VAL A 140 -0.99 -0.18 -12.91
N HIS A 141 -1.21 1.10 -12.61
CA HIS A 141 -2.29 1.91 -13.17
C HIS A 141 -1.94 3.40 -13.16
N GLY A 142 -2.41 4.14 -14.17
CA GLY A 142 -2.09 5.55 -14.34
C GLY A 142 -0.64 5.79 -14.78
N ALA A 143 -0.27 7.04 -15.01
CA ALA A 143 1.10 7.40 -15.37
C ALA A 143 2.02 7.38 -14.12
N PRO A 144 3.28 6.91 -14.27
CA PRO A 144 4.27 6.84 -13.18
C PRO A 144 4.70 8.21 -12.65
#